data_AF-T0YHS5-F1
#
_entry.id   AF-T0YHS5-F1
#
_cell.length_a   1.000
_cell.length_b   1.000
_cell.length_c   1.000
_cell.angle_alpha   90.00
_cell.angle_beta   90.00
_cell.angle_gamma   90.00
#
_symmetry.space_group_name_H-M   'P 1'
#
loop_
_entity.id
_entity.type
_entity.pdbx_description
1 polymer ?
#
loop_
_entity_poly.entity_id
_entity_poly.type
_entity_poly.pdbx_seq_one_letter_code
_entity_poly.pdbx_strand_id
1 'polypeptide(L)' 'MQLESREKLEAARAAVAALPQVAAVEMSEREARLTALPRAGALILQDVSELTRRQGLQLKELHLESGRLDEVFRTITA' A
#
# COMPACT_ATOMS: atom_id res chain seq x y z
N MET A 1 -15.04 -7.62 -17.62
CA MET A 1 -13.73 -7.09 -17.20
C MET A 1 -13.54 -7.02 -15.66
N GLN A 2 -14.41 -7.58 -14.81
CA GLN A 2 -14.26 -7.49 -13.34
C GLN A 2 -13.11 -8.38 -12.78
N LEU A 3 -12.72 -9.42 -13.52
CA LEU A 3 -11.62 -10.32 -13.16
C LEU A 3 -10.25 -9.64 -13.20
N GLU A 4 -9.97 -8.83 -14.24
CA GLU A 4 -8.68 -8.18 -14.43
C GLU A 4 -8.32 -7.24 -13.25
N SER A 5 -9.32 -6.54 -12.70
CA SER A 5 -9.13 -5.68 -11.54
C SER A 5 -8.86 -6.47 -10.27
N ARG A 6 -9.49 -7.64 -10.11
CA ARG A 6 -9.30 -8.52 -8.95
C ARG A 6 -7.92 -9.16 -8.95
N GLU A 7 -7.49 -9.68 -10.09
CA GLU A 7 -6.15 -10.27 -10.25
C GLU A 7 -5.05 -9.23 -9.97
N LYS A 8 -5.21 -8.00 -10.46
CA LYS A 8 -4.29 -6.90 -10.15
C LYS A 8 -4.29 -6.55 -8.66
N LEU A 9 -5.44 -6.56 -8.00
CA LEU A 9 -5.56 -6.27 -6.58
C LEU A 9 -4.89 -7.35 -5.72
N GLU A 10 -5.06 -8.62 -6.08
CA GLU A 10 -4.38 -9.74 -5.41
C GLU A 10 -2.86 -9.71 -5.66
N ALA A 11 -2.41 -9.42 -6.88
CA ALA A 11 -0.99 -9.27 -7.18
C ALA A 11 -0.35 -8.11 -6.38
N ALA A 12 -1.03 -6.96 -6.30
CA ALA A 12 -0.60 -5.83 -5.50
C ALA A 12 -0.55 -6.20 -4.00
N ARG A 13 -1.57 -6.88 -3.48
CA ARG A 13 -1.61 -7.39 -2.09
C ARG A 13 -0.41 -8.28 -1.80
N ALA A 14 -0.15 -9.26 -2.65
CA ALA A 14 0.95 -10.21 -2.48
C ALA A 14 2.31 -9.50 -2.50
N ALA A 15 2.49 -8.54 -3.41
CA ALA A 15 3.73 -7.78 -3.52
C ALA A 15 3.97 -6.87 -2.30
N VAL A 16 2.93 -6.20 -1.80
CA VAL A 16 3.04 -5.36 -0.59
C VAL A 16 3.29 -6.23 0.65
N ALA A 17 2.64 -7.40 0.74
CA ALA A 17 2.86 -8.35 1.84
C ALA A 17 4.27 -8.95 1.86
N ALA A 18 4.96 -8.96 0.72
CA ALA A 18 6.35 -9.42 0.62
C ALA A 18 7.37 -8.38 1.13
N LEU A 19 6.96 -7.13 1.39
CA LEU A 19 7.86 -6.12 1.95
C LEU A 19 8.23 -6.48 3.40
N PRO A 20 9.52 -6.49 3.78
CA PRO A 20 9.95 -6.93 5.11
C PRO A 20 9.43 -6.03 6.23
N GLN A 21 9.20 -4.76 5.90
CA GLN A 21 8.69 -3.73 6.81
C GLN A 21 7.18 -3.81 7.03
N VAL A 22 6.45 -4.59 6.23
CA VAL A 22 5.00 -4.78 6.36
C VAL A 22 4.73 -5.95 7.31
N ALA A 23 3.85 -5.71 8.28
CA ALA A 23 3.40 -6.71 9.24
C ALA A 23 2.20 -7.49 8.72
N ALA A 24 1.25 -6.79 8.08
CA ALA A 24 0.04 -7.38 7.53
C ALA A 24 -0.49 -6.55 6.35
N VAL A 25 -1.27 -7.18 5.48
CA VAL A 25 -1.99 -6.49 4.39
C VAL A 25 -3.44 -6.94 4.40
N GLU A 26 -4.34 -5.97 4.50
CA GLU A 26 -5.79 -6.15 4.42
C GLU A 26 -6.30 -5.75 3.04
N MET A 27 -7.34 -6.44 2.58
CA MET A 27 -7.97 -6.21 1.29
C MET A 27 -9.48 -6.13 1.46
N SER A 28 -10.07 -5.03 1.00
CA SER A 28 -11.52 -4.85 0.93
C SER A 28 -11.97 -5.01 -0.51
N GLU A 29 -12.52 -6.18 -0.86
CA GLU A 29 -13.08 -6.44 -2.20
C GLU A 29 -14.29 -5.52 -2.50
N ARG A 30 -15.06 -5.15 -1.46
CA ARG A 30 -16.21 -4.25 -1.59
C ARG A 30 -15.82 -2.84 -2.00
N GLU A 31 -14.69 -2.35 -1.49
CA GLU A 31 -14.21 -0.98 -1.73
C GLU A 31 -13.05 -0.93 -2.73
N ALA A 32 -12.60 -2.09 -3.22
CA ALA A 32 -11.38 -2.24 -4.02
C ALA A 32 -10.15 -1.54 -3.39
N ARG A 33 -10.02 -1.67 -2.06
CA ARG A 33 -8.98 -1.00 -1.25
C ARG A 33 -7.99 -2.02 -0.69
N LEU A 34 -6.71 -1.64 -0.64
CA LEU A 34 -5.65 -2.33 0.08
C LEU A 34 -5.13 -1.46 1.23
N THR A 35 -4.95 -2.07 2.40
CA THR A 35 -4.38 -1.41 3.57
C THR A 35 -3.17 -2.21 4.04
N ALA A 36 -1.99 -1.58 4.03
CA ALA A 36 -0.76 -2.19 4.51
C ALA A 36 -0.47 -1.70 5.93
N LEU A 37 -0.32 -2.63 6.87
CA LEU A 37 0.04 -2.33 8.24
C LEU A 37 1.55 -2.45 8.39
N PRO A 38 2.27 -1.37 8.70
CA PRO A 38 3.70 -1.42 8.95
C PRO A 38 4.01 -2.16 10.26
N ARG A 39 5.21 -2.73 10.36
CA ARG A 39 5.80 -3.12 11.64
C ARG A 39 6.03 -1.87 12.50
N ALA A 40 6.09 -2.06 13.82
CA ALA A 40 6.34 -0.95 14.74
C ALA A 40 7.63 -0.19 14.40
N GLY A 41 7.51 1.12 14.19
CA GLY A 41 8.62 2.00 13.83
C GLY A 41 9.11 1.90 12.38
N ALA A 42 8.42 1.17 11.51
CA ALA A 42 8.80 1.01 10.10
C ALA A 42 8.13 2.04 9.19
N LEU A 43 8.90 2.62 8.27
CA LEU A 43 8.44 3.59 7.29
C LEU A 43 8.20 2.92 5.93
N ILE A 44 7.01 2.35 5.75
CA ILE A 44 6.68 1.56 4.53
C ILE A 44 6.31 2.41 3.31
N LEU A 45 6.09 3.72 3.47
CA LEU A 45 5.55 4.57 2.40
C LEU A 45 6.46 4.61 1.16
N GLN A 46 7.77 4.71 1.39
CA GLN A 46 8.76 4.76 0.30
C GLN A 46 8.86 3.42 -0.43
N ASP A 47 9.00 2.31 0.32
CA ASP A 47 9.03 0.97 -0.24
C ASP A 47 7.77 0.64 -1.06
N VAL A 48 6.58 0.98 -0.56
CA VAL A 48 5.31 0.76 -1.27
C VAL A 48 5.23 1.63 -2.53
N SER A 49 5.68 2.88 -2.47
CA SER A 49 5.69 3.79 -3.62
C SER A 49 6.64 3.31 -4.72
N GLU A 50 7.84 2.86 -4.35
CA GLU A 50 8.80 2.27 -5.29
C GLU A 50 8.30 0.97 -5.90
N LEU A 51 7.73 0.08 -5.08
CA LEU A 51 7.13 -1.17 -5.53
C LEU A 51 6.05 -0.91 -6.57
N THR A 52 5.16 0.04 -6.27
CA THR A 52 4.07 0.43 -7.17
C THR A 52 4.63 0.94 -8.50
N ARG A 53 5.63 1.83 -8.45
CA ARG A 53 6.25 2.41 -9.65
C ARG A 53 6.94 1.34 -10.50
N ARG A 54 7.63 0.39 -9.87
CA ARG A 54 8.30 -0.73 -10.56
C ARG A 54 7.33 -1.66 -11.26
N GLN A 55 6.15 -1.87 -10.69
CA GLN A 55 5.11 -2.73 -11.27
C GLN A 55 4.18 -2.00 -12.24
N GLY A 56 4.37 -0.69 -12.45
CA GLY A 56 3.48 0.11 -13.28
C GLY A 56 2.04 0.19 -12.73
N LEU A 57 1.88 -0.04 -11.42
CA LEU A 57 0.59 0.08 -10.76
C LEU A 57 0.24 1.57 -10.67
N GLN A 58 -0.97 1.95 -11.09
CA GLN A 58 -1.45 3.31 -10.91
C GLN A 58 -2.22 3.39 -9.59
N LEU A 59 -1.54 3.81 -8.53
CA LEU A 59 -2.20 4.19 -7.27
C LEU A 59 -3.04 5.43 -7.53
N LYS A 60 -4.35 5.34 -7.31
CA LYS A 60 -5.21 6.52 -7.31
C LYS A 60 -4.94 7.39 -6.10
N GLU A 61 -4.84 6.77 -4.92
CA GLU A 61 -4.60 7.43 -3.64
C GLU A 61 -3.83 6.48 -2.71
N LEU A 62 -2.86 7.01 -1.95
CA LEU A 62 -2.11 6.29 -0.94
C LEU A 62 -2.30 7.00 0.39
N HIS A 63 -2.98 6.33 1.33
CA HIS A 63 -3.27 6.88 2.65
C HIS A 63 -2.39 6.17 3.69
N LEU A 64 -1.62 6.96 4.44
CA LEU A 64 -0.90 6.48 5.62
C LEU A 64 -1.73 6.84 6.85
N GLU A 65 -2.45 5.87 7.39
CA GLU A 65 -3.14 6.02 8.66
C GLU A 65 -2.18 5.64 9.79
N SER A 66 -1.48 6.65 10.31
CA SER A 66 -0.64 6.49 11.49
C SER A 66 -1.51 6.17 12.70
N GLY A 67 -1.74 4.88 12.94
CA GLY A 67 -2.28 4.39 14.20
C GLY A 67 -1.32 4.73 15.34
N ARG A 68 -1.48 5.92 15.93
CA ARG A 68 -0.67 6.47 17.03
C ARG A 68 0.84 6.28 16.83
N LEU A 69 1.40 6.94 15.82
CA LEU A 69 2.78 7.42 15.91
C LEU A 69 2.88 8.74 15.16
N ASP A 70 3.19 9.75 15.95
CA ASP A 70 3.45 11.14 15.63
C ASP A 70 4.57 11.19 14.58
N GLU A 71 4.23 11.35 13.30
CA GLU A 71 5.16 11.87 12.28
C GLU A 71 4.39 12.21 10.99
N VAL A 72 4.16 13.52 10.84
CA VAL A 72 3.42 14.12 9.74
C VAL A 72 4.29 14.11 8.49
N PHE A 73 4.17 13.12 7.62
CA PHE A 73 4.77 13.22 6.29
C PHE A 73 3.82 13.94 5.33
N ARG A 74 3.97 15.27 5.28
CA ARG A 74 3.54 16.05 4.12
C ARG A 74 4.64 15.92 3.06
N THR A 75 4.34 15.29 1.94
CA THR A 75 5.03 15.61 0.69
C THR A 75 3.97 15.93 -0.33
N ILE A 76 3.74 17.24 -0.45
CA ILE A 76 2.99 17.85 -1.54
C ILE A 76 3.82 17.59 -2.79
N THR A 77 3.28 16.80 -3.71
CA THR A 77 3.78 16.73 -5.07
C THR A 77 3.81 18.16 -5.63
N ALA A 78 4.99 18.55 -6.14
CA ALA A 78 5.37 19.90 -6.56
C ALA A 78 4.33 20.68 -7.37
#